data_AF-A0A533TSU3-F1
#
_entry.id   AF-A0A533TSU3-F1
#
_cell.length_a   1.000
_cell.length_b   1.000
_cell.length_c   1.000
_cell.angle_alpha   90.00
_cell.angle_beta   90.00
_cell.angle_gamma   90.00
#
_symmetry.space_group_name_H-M   'P 1'
#
loop_
_entity.id
_entity.type
_entity.pdbx_description
1 polymer ?
#
loop_
_entity_poly.entity_id
_entity_poly.type
_entity_poly.pdbx_seq_one_letter_code
_entity_poly.pdbx_strand_id
1 'polypeptide(L)' 'MFGLGGQELILILLIILLLFGAKKLPELARGLGKGMKEFKKAQTEIEEEFTKAADEAPKKEQSSSSAKA' A
#
# COMPACT_ATOMS: atom_id res chain seq x y z
N MET A 1 30.63 23.84 7.08
CA MET A 1 30.21 23.73 5.66
C MET A 1 28.73 23.43 5.66
N PHE A 2 27.93 24.33 5.09
CA PHE A 2 26.46 24.36 5.10
C PHE A 2 25.83 22.97 4.93
N GLY A 3 25.50 22.32 6.05
CA GLY A 3 24.54 21.24 6.05
C GLY A 3 23.16 21.86 5.85
N LEU A 4 22.31 21.24 5.05
CA LEU A 4 20.89 21.63 4.93
C LEU A 4 20.28 21.60 6.33
N GLY A 5 20.29 22.73 7.01
CA GLY A 5 19.75 22.89 8.34
C GLY A 5 18.23 23.00 8.26
N GLY A 6 17.58 22.93 9.42
CA GLY A 6 16.14 23.15 9.50
C GLY A 6 15.71 24.50 8.90
N GLN A 7 16.61 25.50 8.90
CA GLN A 7 16.35 26.84 8.38
C GLN A 7 16.26 26.86 6.84
N GLU A 8 17.17 26.19 6.12
CA GLU A 8 17.10 26.08 4.66
C GLU A 8 15.85 25.30 4.21
N LEU A 9 15.50 24.22 4.91
CA LEU A 9 14.27 23.46 4.62
C LEU A 9 13.00 24.31 4.81
N ILE A 10 12.95 25.14 5.86
CA ILE A 10 11.83 26.07 6.08
C ILE A 10 11.75 27.10 4.96
N LEU A 11 12.88 27.64 4.49
CA LEU A 11 12.90 28.61 3.39
C LEU A 11 12.38 27.98 2.08
N ILE A 12 12.83 26.77 1.75
CA ILE A 12 12.36 26.03 0.57
C ILE A 12 10.87 25.75 0.68
N LEU A 13 10.41 25.29 1.86
CA LEU A 13 8.99 25.03 2.11
C LEU A 13 8.16 26.30 1.93
N LEU A 14 8.65 27.46 2.40
CA LEU A 14 7.98 28.75 2.24
C LEU A 14 7.85 29.13 0.75
N ILE A 15 8.90 28.94 -0.05
CA ILE A 15 8.85 29.20 -1.50
C ILE A 15 7.82 28.29 -2.18
N ILE A 16 7.83 26.99 -1.87
CA ILE A 16 6.83 26.04 -2.39
C ILE A 16 5.41 26.46 -1.97
N LEU A 17 5.23 26.88 -0.73
CA LEU A 17 3.94 27.37 -0.22
C LEU A 17 3.48 28.66 -0.90
N LEU A 18 4.39 29.53 -1.33
CA LEU A 18 4.04 30.73 -2.10
C LEU A 18 3.64 30.40 -3.54
N LEU A 19 4.35 29.47 -4.19
CA LEU A 19 4.08 29.07 -5.57
C LEU A 19 2.78 28.25 -5.70
N PHE A 20 2.60 27.26 -4.82
CA PHE A 20 1.47 26.33 -4.88
C PHE A 20 0.34 26.71 -3.93
N GLY A 21 0.60 27.49 -2.89
CA GLY A 21 -0.36 27.84 -1.85
C GLY A 21 -0.42 26.81 -0.71
N ALA A 22 -0.65 27.29 0.51
CA ALA A 22 -0.76 26.45 1.72
C ALA A 22 -1.89 25.42 1.69
N LYS A 23 -2.91 25.63 0.84
CA LYS A 23 -4.03 24.69 0.67
C LYS A 23 -3.71 23.52 -0.26
N LYS A 24 -2.79 23.69 -1.22
CA LYS A 24 -2.50 22.64 -2.22
C LYS A 24 -1.66 21.51 -1.68
N LEU A 25 -0.71 21.80 -0.79
CA LEU A 25 0.12 20.77 -0.17
C LEU A 25 -0.70 19.70 0.60
N PRO A 26 -1.63 20.05 1.52
CA PRO A 26 -2.46 19.06 2.20
C PRO A 26 -3.51 18.43 1.28
N GLU A 27 -3.99 19.13 0.26
CA GLU A 27 -4.92 18.59 -0.74
C GLU A 27 -4.25 17.46 -1.55
N LEU A 28 -3.02 17.69 -2.03
CA LEU A 28 -2.21 16.68 -2.71
C LEU A 28 -1.87 15.51 -1.80
N ALA A 29 -1.45 15.77 -0.55
CA ALA A 29 -1.14 14.71 0.42
C ALA A 29 -2.37 13.84 0.72
N ARG A 30 -3.56 14.44 0.85
CA ARG A 30 -4.81 13.70 1.03
C ARG A 30 -5.17 12.88 -0.20
N GLY A 31 -4.99 13.42 -1.41
CA GLY A 31 -5.21 12.70 -2.66
C GLY A 31 -4.29 11.50 -2.80
N LEU A 32 -2.97 11.72 -2.63
CA LEU A 32 -1.96 10.67 -2.68
C LEU A 32 -2.17 9.61 -1.58
N GLY A 33 -2.51 10.04 -0.36
CA GLY A 33 -2.75 9.12 0.76
C GLY A 33 -3.96 8.22 0.54
N LYS A 34 -5.05 8.74 -0.04
CA LYS A 34 -6.20 7.93 -0.44
C LYS A 34 -5.82 6.94 -1.55
N GLY A 35 -5.10 7.41 -2.59
CA GLY A 35 -4.63 6.56 -3.68
C GLY A 35 -3.73 5.42 -3.20
N MET A 36 -2.74 5.72 -2.35
CA MET A 36 -1.87 4.71 -1.75
C MET A 36 -2.64 3.71 -0.88
N LYS A 37 -3.67 4.16 -0.14
CA LYS A 37 -4.50 3.28 0.69
C LYS A 37 -5.30 2.29 -0.16
N GLU A 38 -5.98 2.78 -1.19
CA GLU A 38 -6.74 1.92 -2.11
C GLU A 38 -5.82 0.97 -2.88
N PHE A 39 -4.67 1.46 -3.33
CA PHE A 39 -3.65 0.64 -4.00
C PHE A 39 -3.15 -0.50 -3.11
N LYS A 40 -2.84 -0.20 -1.84
CA LYS A 40 -2.40 -1.21 -0.88
C LYS A 40 -3.50 -2.23 -0.58
N LYS A 41 -4.76 -1.79 -0.48
CA LYS A 41 -5.91 -2.68 -0.29
C LYS A 41 -6.07 -3.65 -1.46
N ALA A 42 -6.02 -3.14 -2.69
CA ALA A 42 -6.11 -3.96 -3.89
C ALA A 42 -4.97 -4.98 -3.97
N GLN A 43 -3.73 -4.58 -3.64
CA GLN A 43 -2.60 -5.52 -3.57
C GLN A 43 -2.85 -6.65 -2.58
N THR A 44 -3.33 -6.35 -1.37
CA THR A 44 -3.62 -7.37 -0.35
C THR A 44 -4.74 -8.31 -0.78
N GLU A 45 -5.81 -7.80 -1.38
CA GLU A 45 -6.93 -8.62 -1.86
C GLU A 45 -6.48 -9.58 -2.97
N ILE A 46 -5.63 -9.11 -3.89
CA ILE A 46 -5.01 -9.97 -4.91
C ILE A 46 -4.14 -11.04 -4.25
N GLU A 47 -3.27 -10.67 -3.31
CA GLU A 47 -2.39 -11.63 -2.62
C GLU A 47 -3.18 -12.72 -1.87
N GLU A 48 -4.29 -12.35 -1.21
CA GLU A 48 -5.20 -13.28 -0.56
C GLU A 48 -5.92 -14.21 -1.55
N GLU A 49 -6.39 -13.70 -2.69
CA GLU A 49 -6.99 -14.52 -3.74
C GLU A 49 -5.99 -15.50 -4.36
N PHE A 50 -4.77 -15.05 -4.66
CA PHE A 50 -3.70 -15.92 -5.15
C PHE A 50 -3.32 -17.00 -4.14
N THR A 51 -3.28 -16.67 -2.84
CA THR A 51 -2.97 -17.63 -1.78
C THR A 51 -4.08 -18.68 -1.65
N LYS A 52 -5.36 -18.26 -1.69
CA LYS A 52 -6.50 -19.20 -1.67
C LYS A 52 -6.54 -20.10 -2.90
N ALA A 53 -6.28 -19.55 -4.09
CA ALA A 53 -6.23 -20.33 -5.32
C ALA A 53 -5.08 -21.35 -5.33
N ALA A 54 -3.96 -21.04 -4.66
CA ALA A 54 -2.84 -21.96 -4.50
C ALA A 54 -3.11 -23.08 -3.47
N ASP A 55 -3.91 -22.81 -2.43
CA ASP A 55 -4.29 -23.80 -1.41
C ASP A 55 -5.45 -24.73 -1.84
N GLU A 56 -6.27 -24.34 -2.84
CA GLU A 56 -7.39 -25.14 -3.37
C GLU A 56 -7.01 -26.17 -4.46
N ALA A 57 -5.76 -26.65 -4.48
CA ALA A 57 -5.44 -27.91 -5.17
C ALA A 57 -6.08 -29.11 -4.40
N PRO A 58 -6.75 -30.05 -5.07
CA PRO A 58 -7.77 -30.89 -4.45
C PRO A 58 -7.16 -31.92 -3.49
N LYS A 59 -7.37 -31.74 -2.19
CA LYS A 59 -7.31 -32.83 -1.20
C LYS A 59 -8.65 -33.59 -1.19
N LYS A 60 -8.88 -34.41 -2.22
CA LYS A 60 -9.91 -35.47 -2.19
C LYS A 60 -9.32 -36.75 -2.78
N GLU A 61 -8.75 -37.61 -1.93
CA GLU A 61 -8.81 -39.08 -2.02
C GLU A 61 -7.82 -39.71 -1.04
N GLN A 62 -8.27 -39.95 0.20
CA GLN A 62 -7.68 -40.94 1.12
C GLN A 62 -8.62 -41.16 2.32
N SER A 63 -9.88 -41.50 2.07
CA SER A 63 -10.80 -41.92 3.14
C SER A 63 -11.93 -42.83 2.64
N SER A 64 -11.62 -43.85 1.82
CA SER A 64 -12.65 -44.86 1.48
C SER A 64 -12.13 -46.23 1.03
N SER A 65 -10.95 -46.70 1.47
CA SER A 65 -10.53 -48.08 1.16
C SER A 65 -9.66 -48.72 2.26
N SER A 66 -10.26 -48.99 3.43
CA SER A 66 -9.75 -50.04 4.33
C SER A 66 -10.86 -50.77 5.09
N ALA A 67 -12.09 -50.76 4.56
CA ALA A 67 -13.21 -51.56 5.09
C ALA A 67 -13.56 -52.70 4.12
N LYS A 68 -12.61 -53.61 3.86
CA LYS A 68 -12.86 -55.00 3.43
C LYS A 68 -11.55 -55.72 3.11
N ALA A 69 -11.12 -56.61 4.00
CA ALA A 69 -10.61 -57.96 3.70
C ALA A 69 -10.38 -58.69 5.03
#